data_AF-A0A971K1K7-F1
#
_entry.id   AF-A0A971K1K7-F1
#
_cell.length_a   1.000
_cell.length_b   1.000
_cell.length_c   1.000
_cell.angle_alpha   90.00
_cell.angle_beta   90.00
_cell.angle_gamma   90.00
#
_symmetry.space_group_name_H-M   'P 1'
#
loop_
_entity.id
_entity.type
_entity.pdbx_description
1 polymer ?
#
loop_
_entity_poly.entity_id
_entity_poly.type
_entity_poly.pdbx_seq_one_letter_code
_entity_poly.pdbx_strand_id
1 'polypeptide(L)'
;MKLSSILRWTARIVSAAYIAFLLPFSFDTLESGLTWPFFIHNVPALALALLTSLAWKWPLVGSAAYGLAALFYWGFLVRLVGSARISRSIALSWFASIGLPCLCIAALFLTDHRLRSCRPD
;
A
#
# COMPACT_ATOMS: atom_id res chain seq x y z
N MET A 1 9.74 -26.26 2.95
CA MET A 1 8.86 -25.47 2.06
C MET A 1 9.68 -24.89 0.92
N LYS A 2 9.19 -24.87 -0.33
CA LYS A 2 9.90 -24.21 -1.45
C LYS A 2 9.92 -22.70 -1.22
N LEU A 3 11.06 -22.04 -1.42
CA LEU A 3 11.22 -20.57 -1.26
C LEU A 3 10.17 -19.77 -2.05
N SER A 4 9.81 -20.24 -3.25
CA SER A 4 8.75 -19.63 -4.07
C SER A 4 7.38 -19.64 -3.39
N SER A 5 7.08 -20.67 -2.60
CA SER A 5 5.84 -20.76 -1.85
C SER A 5 5.83 -19.80 -0.67
N ILE A 6 6.97 -19.62 0.00
CA ILE A 6 7.09 -18.69 1.13
C ILE A 6 6.84 -17.27 0.62
N LEU A 7 7.57 -16.82 -0.40
CA LEU A 7 7.44 -15.47 -0.96
C LEU A 7 6.01 -15.16 -1.44
N ARG A 8 5.34 -16.15 -2.06
CA ARG A 8 3.93 -16.04 -2.45
C ARG A 8 3.02 -15.69 -1.28
N TRP A 9 3.12 -16.43 -0.19
CA TRP A 9 2.27 -16.21 0.97
C TRP A 9 2.68 -14.94 1.73
N THR A 10 3.97 -14.64 1.82
CA THR A 10 4.46 -13.40 2.42
C THR A 10 3.85 -12.16 1.75
N ALA A 11 3.87 -12.08 0.41
CA ALA A 11 3.27 -10.94 -0.30
C ALA A 11 1.80 -10.70 0.08
N ARG A 12 1.02 -11.79 0.21
CA ARG A 12 -0.42 -11.77 0.50
C ARG A 12 -0.74 -11.44 1.96
N ILE A 13 0.01 -12.02 2.89
CA ILE A 13 -0.18 -11.79 4.31
C ILE A 13 0.25 -10.36 4.66
N VAL A 14 1.40 -9.91 4.16
CA VAL A 14 1.91 -8.56 4.43
C VAL A 14 1.00 -7.49 3.80
N SER A 15 0.48 -7.70 2.60
CA SER A 15 -0.51 -6.79 2.00
C SER A 15 -1.79 -6.69 2.81
N ALA A 16 -2.35 -7.82 3.26
CA ALA A 16 -3.53 -7.83 4.12
C ALA A 16 -3.29 -7.12 5.45
N ALA A 17 -2.15 -7.37 6.10
CA ALA A 17 -1.75 -6.70 7.33
C ALA A 17 -1.58 -5.19 7.13
N TYR A 18 -0.99 -4.77 6.00
CA TYR A 18 -0.84 -3.36 5.65
C TYR A 18 -2.18 -2.66 5.43
N ILE A 19 -3.13 -3.30 4.75
CA ILE A 19 -4.48 -2.75 4.59
C ILE A 19 -5.16 -2.61 5.96
N ALA A 20 -5.06 -3.62 6.81
CA ALA A 20 -5.60 -3.56 8.17
C ALA A 20 -4.95 -2.44 9.00
N PHE A 21 -3.66 -2.17 8.80
CA PHE A 21 -2.94 -1.05 9.41
C PHE A 21 -3.43 0.32 8.93
N LEU A 22 -3.89 0.46 7.68
CA LEU A 22 -4.38 1.73 7.15
C LEU A 22 -5.78 2.12 7.62
N LEU A 23 -6.68 1.14 7.81
CA LEU A 23 -8.09 1.40 8.13
C LEU A 23 -8.31 2.30 9.37
N PRO A 24 -7.56 2.14 10.49
CA PRO A 24 -7.77 2.96 11.68
C PRO A 24 -7.49 4.45 11.49
N PHE A 25 -6.66 4.86 10.52
CA PHE A 25 -6.36 6.29 10.30
C PHE A 25 -7.58 7.12 9.91
N SER A 26 -8.66 6.49 9.45
CA SER A 26 -9.91 7.18 9.19
C SER A 26 -10.65 7.62 10.47
N PHE A 27 -10.38 6.98 11.62
CA PHE A 27 -11.04 7.31 12.88
C PHE A 27 -10.69 8.71 13.38
N ASP A 28 -9.51 9.22 13.05
CA ASP A 28 -9.08 10.60 13.39
C ASP A 28 -10.05 11.65 12.84
N THR A 29 -10.77 11.31 11.76
CA THR A 29 -11.73 12.25 11.15
C THR A 29 -13.05 12.36 11.90
N LEU A 30 -13.38 11.40 12.76
CA LEU A 30 -14.63 11.42 13.53
C LEU A 30 -14.64 12.53 14.59
N GLU A 31 -13.46 12.97 15.04
CA GLU A 31 -13.32 14.10 15.98
C GLU A 31 -13.87 15.41 15.40
N SER A 32 -13.95 15.53 14.07
CA SER A 32 -14.50 16.72 13.39
C SER A 32 -16.04 16.82 13.44
N GLY A 33 -16.73 15.80 13.95
CA GLY A 33 -18.20 15.73 13.98
C GLY A 33 -18.85 15.44 12.61
N LEU A 34 -18.07 15.28 11.55
CA LEU A 34 -18.52 14.97 10.20
C LEU A 34 -18.26 13.50 9.86
N THR A 35 -19.24 12.82 9.25
CA THR A 35 -19.15 11.38 8.91
C THR A 35 -18.61 11.12 7.50
N TRP A 36 -18.75 12.05 6.57
CA TRP A 36 -18.27 11.88 5.19
C TRP A 36 -16.75 11.72 5.06
N PRO A 37 -15.88 12.39 5.85
CA PRO A 37 -14.44 12.24 5.71
C PRO A 37 -13.98 10.83 6.06
N PHE A 38 -14.63 10.17 7.03
CA PHE A 38 -14.35 8.78 7.41
C PHE A 38 -14.47 7.83 6.21
N PHE A 39 -15.52 7.98 5.39
CA PHE A 39 -15.70 7.14 4.20
C PHE A 39 -14.64 7.43 3.14
N ILE A 40 -14.34 8.70 2.88
CA ILE A 40 -13.35 9.09 1.85
C ILE A 40 -11.94 8.64 2.24
N HIS A 41 -11.56 8.71 3.51
CA HIS A 41 -10.24 8.27 3.98
C HIS A 41 -10.04 6.75 3.88
N ASN A 42 -11.13 5.97 3.86
CA ASN A 42 -11.07 4.52 3.66
C ASN A 42 -11.03 4.09 2.19
N VAL A 43 -11.42 4.96 1.23
CA VAL A 43 -11.41 4.63 -0.20
C VAL A 43 -10.05 4.09 -0.68
N PRO A 44 -8.90 4.71 -0.35
CA PRO A 44 -7.59 4.18 -0.75
C PRO A 44 -7.33 2.75 -0.22
N ALA A 45 -7.66 2.48 1.05
CA ALA A 45 -7.46 1.16 1.65
C ALA A 45 -8.37 0.10 1.03
N LEU A 46 -9.64 0.45 0.75
CA LEU A 46 -10.58 -0.43 0.07
C LEU A 46 -10.18 -0.71 -1.39
N ALA A 47 -9.67 0.30 -2.10
CA ALA A 47 -9.13 0.12 -3.44
C ALA A 47 -7.92 -0.83 -3.44
N LEU A 48 -7.01 -0.68 -2.47
CA LEU A 48 -5.90 -1.62 -2.28
C LEU A 48 -6.38 -3.03 -1.92
N ALA A 49 -7.44 -3.18 -1.12
CA ALA A 49 -8.03 -4.48 -0.83
C ALA A 49 -8.56 -5.18 -2.08
N LEU A 50 -9.29 -4.45 -2.92
CA LEU A 50 -9.77 -4.96 -4.20
C LEU A 50 -8.60 -5.36 -5.12
N LEU A 51 -7.63 -4.47 -5.32
CA LEU A 51 -6.47 -4.74 -6.17
C LEU A 51 -5.63 -5.90 -5.63
N THR A 52 -5.52 -6.05 -4.31
CA THR A 52 -4.83 -7.18 -3.67
C THR A 52 -5.56 -8.48 -3.96
N SER A 53 -6.89 -8.52 -3.90
CA SER A 53 -7.66 -9.72 -4.25
C SER A 53 -7.42 -10.15 -5.71
N LEU A 54 -7.30 -9.20 -6.64
CA LEU A 54 -6.93 -9.48 -8.03
C LEU A 54 -5.47 -9.95 -8.14
N ALA A 55 -4.57 -9.36 -7.35
CA ALA A 55 -3.16 -9.71 -7.30
C ALA A 55 -2.90 -11.15 -6.85
N TRP A 56 -3.87 -11.79 -6.20
CA TRP A 56 -3.75 -13.22 -5.85
C TRP A 56 -3.67 -14.10 -7.08
N LYS A 57 -4.37 -13.74 -8.16
CA LYS A 57 -4.30 -14.41 -9.47
C LYS A 57 -3.23 -13.79 -10.37
N TRP A 58 -3.08 -12.46 -10.34
CA TRP A 58 -2.15 -11.73 -11.20
C TRP A 58 -1.16 -10.88 -10.39
N PRO A 59 -0.03 -11.45 -9.93
CA PRO A 59 0.88 -10.74 -9.03
C PRO A 59 1.42 -9.41 -9.57
N LEU A 60 1.54 -9.27 -10.90
CA LEU A 60 1.95 -8.01 -11.53
C LEU A 60 0.96 -6.86 -11.23
N VAL A 61 -0.35 -7.15 -11.12
CA VAL A 61 -1.36 -6.16 -10.71
C VAL A 61 -1.06 -5.65 -9.30
N GLY A 62 -0.68 -6.52 -8.37
CA GLY A 62 -0.29 -6.13 -7.02
C GLY A 62 0.96 -5.26 -7.03
N SER A 63 1.98 -5.65 -7.80
CA SER A 63 3.21 -4.86 -7.92
C SER A 63 2.93 -3.44 -8.45
N ALA A 64 2.15 -3.34 -9.54
CA ALA A 64 1.76 -2.06 -10.11
C ALA A 64 0.88 -1.24 -9.14
N ALA A 65 -0.12 -1.85 -8.51
CA ALA A 65 -1.03 -1.18 -7.58
C ALA A 65 -0.30 -0.54 -6.39
N TYR A 66 0.51 -1.34 -5.68
CA TYR A 66 1.26 -0.86 -4.52
C TYR A 66 2.37 0.12 -4.93
N GLY A 67 3.06 -0.12 -6.05
CA GLY A 67 4.08 0.79 -6.57
C GLY A 67 3.50 2.15 -6.93
N LEU A 68 2.40 2.19 -7.69
CA LEU A 68 1.73 3.43 -8.06
C LEU A 68 1.12 4.14 -6.84
N ALA A 69 0.55 3.40 -5.88
CA ALA A 69 0.04 3.98 -4.65
C ALA A 69 1.15 4.68 -3.84
N ALA A 70 2.32 4.06 -3.72
CA ALA A 70 3.47 4.65 -3.04
C ALA A 70 3.97 5.93 -3.75
N LEU A 71 4.05 5.90 -5.08
CA LEU A 71 4.45 7.07 -5.88
C LEU A 71 3.43 8.20 -5.79
N PHE A 72 2.13 7.88 -5.85
CA PHE A 72 1.05 8.84 -5.66
C PHE A 72 1.13 9.48 -4.27
N TYR A 73 1.31 8.67 -3.23
CA TYR A 73 1.46 9.15 -1.86
C TYR A 73 2.69 10.05 -1.69
N TRP A 74 3.82 9.69 -2.29
CA TRP A 74 5.01 10.55 -2.30
C TRP A 74 4.74 11.90 -2.98
N GLY A 75 4.11 11.90 -4.16
CA GLY A 75 3.73 13.12 -4.87
C GLY A 75 2.80 14.02 -4.03
N PHE A 76 1.85 13.42 -3.32
CA PHE A 76 0.98 14.11 -2.38
C PHE A 76 1.78 14.77 -1.24
N LEU A 77 2.71 14.05 -0.60
CA LEU A 77 3.56 14.59 0.45
C LEU A 77 4.47 15.72 -0.04
N VAL A 78 5.07 15.58 -1.22
CA VAL A 78 5.88 16.64 -1.85
C VAL A 78 5.05 17.90 -2.06
N ARG A 79 3.79 17.77 -2.50
CA ARG A 79 2.87 18.92 -2.65
C ARG A 79 2.56 19.59 -1.32
N LEU A 80 2.36 18.81 -0.24
CA LEU A 80 2.10 19.37 1.10
C LEU A 80 3.31 20.13 1.65
N VAL A 81 4.52 19.60 1.46
CA VAL A 81 5.78 20.28 1.81
C VAL A 81 5.94 21.56 1.01
N GLY A 82 5.73 21.51 -0.31
CA GLY A 82 5.81 22.69 -1.19
C GLY A 82 4.79 23.78 -0.86
N SER A 83 3.65 23.39 -0.27
CA SER A 83 2.61 24.31 0.20
C SER A 83 2.81 24.76 1.66
N ALA A 84 3.95 24.44 2.27
CA ALA A 84 4.26 24.72 3.69
C ALA A 84 3.23 24.19 4.70
N ARG A 85 2.45 23.16 4.35
CA ARG A 85 1.45 22.55 5.24
C ARG A 85 2.06 21.57 6.24
N ILE A 86 3.17 20.95 5.86
CA ILE A 86 3.94 20.02 6.69
C ILE A 86 5.44 20.29 6.50
N SER A 87 6.24 19.97 7.51
CA SER A 87 7.70 20.04 7.39
C SER A 87 8.26 18.85 6.61
N ARG A 88 9.49 18.98 6.10
CA ARG A 88 10.20 17.87 5.41
C ARG A 88 10.38 16.65 6.30
N SER A 89 10.66 16.85 7.59
CA SER A 89 10.84 15.76 8.55
C SER A 89 9.55 14.97 8.77
N ILE A 90 8.41 15.67 8.89
CA ILE A 90 7.09 15.03 8.99
C ILE A 90 6.79 14.22 7.71
N ALA A 91 7.00 14.81 6.54
CA ALA A 91 6.79 14.12 5.27
C ALA A 91 7.65 12.84 5.15
N LEU A 92 8.93 12.90 5.53
CA LEU A 92 9.82 11.73 5.51
C LEU A 92 9.38 10.67 6.52
N SER A 93 8.98 11.06 7.73
CA SER A 93 8.45 10.13 8.74
C SER A 93 7.18 9.44 8.24
N TRP A 94 6.22 10.18 7.69
CA TRP A 94 4.98 9.63 7.14
C TRP A 94 5.25 8.72 5.94
N PHE A 95 6.18 9.09 5.07
CA PHE A 95 6.58 8.22 3.96
C PHE A 95 7.26 6.95 4.45
N ALA A 96 8.14 7.03 5.45
CA ALA A 96 8.78 5.87 6.06
C ALA A 96 7.77 4.91 6.70
N SER A 97 6.72 5.43 7.34
CA SER A 97 5.69 4.61 7.99
C SER A 97 4.65 4.03 7.03
N ILE A 98 4.32 4.72 5.93
CA ILE A 98 3.21 4.34 5.03
C ILE A 98 3.71 3.99 3.63
N GLY A 99 4.55 4.84 3.03
CA GLY A 99 5.04 4.68 1.66
C GLY A 99 6.07 3.57 1.51
N LEU A 100 7.01 3.44 2.46
CA LEU A 100 8.06 2.42 2.40
C LEU A 100 7.50 0.99 2.51
N PRO A 101 6.60 0.66 3.46
CA PRO A 101 5.95 -0.66 3.47
C PRO A 101 5.19 -0.95 2.17
N CYS A 102 4.55 0.06 1.59
CA CYS A 102 3.86 -0.04 0.31
C CYS A 102 4.83 -0.44 -0.83
N LEU A 103 6.01 0.18 -0.90
CA LEU A 103 7.06 -0.21 -1.85
C LEU A 103 7.61 -1.62 -1.59
N CYS A 104 7.79 -2.01 -0.33
CA CYS A 104 8.22 -3.37 0.02
C CYS A 104 7.19 -4.41 -0.48
N ILE A 105 5.89 -4.15 -0.31
CA ILE A 105 4.83 -5.01 -0.84
C ILE A 105 4.86 -5.08 -2.37
N ALA A 106 5.07 -3.93 -3.03
CA ALA A 106 5.19 -3.89 -4.49
C ALA A 106 6.36 -4.77 -4.99
N ALA A 107 7.50 -4.75 -4.30
CA ALA A 107 8.66 -5.57 -4.59
C ALA A 107 8.40 -7.08 -4.33
N LEU A 108 7.66 -7.42 -3.27
CA LEU A 108 7.26 -8.81 -3.00
C LEU A 108 6.37 -9.37 -4.12
N PHE A 109 5.37 -8.61 -4.56
CA PHE A 109 4.51 -9.01 -5.68
C PHE A 109 5.26 -9.09 -7.01
N LEU A 110 6.22 -8.19 -7.25
CA LEU A 110 7.09 -8.27 -8.42
C LEU A 110 7.92 -9.56 -8.40
N THR A 111 8.48 -9.90 -7.24
CA THR A 111 9.28 -11.11 -7.07
C THR A 111 8.43 -12.37 -7.27
N ASP A 112 7.20 -12.41 -6.74
CA ASP A 112 6.23 -13.50 -7.00
C ASP A 112 5.98 -13.64 -8.52
N HIS A 113 5.71 -12.52 -9.22
CA HIS A 113 5.50 -12.54 -10.66
C HIS A 113 6.69 -13.11 -11.45
N ARG A 114 7.91 -12.66 -11.13
CA ARG A 114 9.13 -13.13 -11.79
C ARG A 114 9.37 -14.62 -11.55
N LEU A 115 9.13 -15.11 -10.33
CA LEU A 115 9.30 -16.52 -10.00
C LEU A 115 8.32 -17.42 -10.76
N ARG A 116 7.07 -16.99 -10.95
CA ARG A 116 6.09 -17.72 -11.77
C ARG A 116 6.42 -17.71 -13.26
N SER A 117 7.02 -16.62 -13.74
CA SER A 117 7.39 -16.50 -15.15
C SER A 117 8.57 -17.41 -15.52
N CYS A 118 9.51 -17.64 -14.59
CA CYS A 118 10.68 -18.51 -14.81
C CYS A 118 10.39 -20.00 -14.57
N ARG A 119 9.32 -20.33 -13.84
CA ARG A 119 8.88 -21.71 -13.58
C ARG A 119 7.36 -21.74 -13.70
N PRO A 120 6.82 -21.85 -14.93
CA PRO A 120 5.41 -22.16 -15.09
C PRO A 120 5.19 -23.56 -14.49
N ASP A 121 4.56 -23.58 -13.32
CA ASP A 121 4.14 -24.81 -12.62
C ASP A 121 3.17 -25.61 -13.49
#